data_AF-A0A314XZC0-F1
#
_entry.id   AF-A0A314XZC0-F1
#
_cell.length_a   1.000
_cell.length_b   1.000
_cell.length_c   1.000
_cell.angle_alpha   90.00
_cell.angle_beta   90.00
_cell.angle_gamma   90.00
#
_symmetry.space_group_name_H-M   'P 1'
#
loop_
_entity.id
_entity.type
_entity.pdbx_description
1 polymer ?
#
loop_
_entity_poly.entity_id
_entity_poly.type
_entity_poly.pdbx_seq_one_letter_code
_entity_poly.pdbx_strand_id
1 'polypeptide(L)'
;MDDHAALLYDLLLLENQIPWRVLDCLFKLTRENDGTDEPSLYELTLNYFEYYTLGRCPKKIEETGSKHLLDFIRKCLLEGTKEDSTNIHPDSDWAPIPCVTELLQSGVKFQRTNDRMLNITFENGVMKIPAIEVHENGGSLFRNLIIYEQYEDREQYR
;
A
#
# COMPACT_ATOMS: atom_id res chain seq x y z
N MET A 1 -2.00 -1.64 26.08
CA MET A 1 -2.15 -1.62 24.61
C MET A 1 -3.59 -1.29 24.39
N ASP A 2 -3.89 -0.20 23.69
CA ASP A 2 -5.28 0.20 23.43
C ASP A 2 -5.95 -0.88 22.55
N ASP A 3 -7.14 -1.36 22.91
CA ASP A 3 -7.83 -2.45 22.22
C ASP A 3 -8.10 -2.09 20.74
N HIS A 4 -8.24 -0.79 20.46
CA HIS A 4 -8.38 -0.26 19.11
C HIS A 4 -7.13 -0.44 18.25
N ALA A 5 -5.94 -0.33 18.84
CA ALA A 5 -4.69 -0.51 18.12
C ALA A 5 -4.51 -1.98 17.73
N ALA A 6 -4.78 -2.91 18.65
CA ALA A 6 -4.67 -4.35 18.41
C ALA A 6 -5.56 -4.82 17.25
N LEU A 7 -6.83 -4.37 17.22
CA LEU A 7 -7.76 -4.71 16.15
C LEU A 7 -7.31 -4.19 14.78
N LEU A 8 -6.77 -2.96 14.74
CA LEU A 8 -6.27 -2.37 13.51
C LEU A 8 -5.15 -3.22 12.89
N TYR A 9 -4.22 -3.70 13.72
CA TYR A 9 -3.11 -4.53 13.25
C TYR A 9 -3.58 -5.87 12.74
N ASP A 10 -4.46 -6.53 13.49
CA ASP A 10 -5.00 -7.83 13.11
C ASP A 10 -5.70 -7.76 11.75
N LEU A 11 -6.43 -6.68 11.45
CA LEU A 11 -7.11 -6.50 10.17
C LEU A 11 -6.15 -6.34 8.96
N LEU A 12 -4.89 -5.98 9.18
CA LEU A 12 -3.88 -5.78 8.13
C LEU A 12 -2.88 -6.95 8.01
N LEU A 13 -2.99 -7.96 8.87
CA LEU A 13 -2.20 -9.20 8.71
C LEU A 13 -2.69 -9.97 7.48
N LEU A 14 -1.75 -10.50 6.69
CA LEU A 14 -2.07 -11.27 5.48
C LEU A 14 -2.93 -12.50 5.78
N GLU A 15 -2.73 -13.13 6.94
CA GLU A 15 -3.51 -14.28 7.41
C GLU A 15 -4.96 -13.95 7.81
N ASN A 16 -5.26 -12.68 8.08
CA ASN A 16 -6.56 -12.21 8.54
C ASN A 16 -7.37 -11.49 7.44
N GLN A 17 -7.01 -11.70 6.17
CA GLN A 17 -7.69 -11.03 5.07
C GLN A 17 -9.03 -11.69 4.75
N ILE A 18 -10.09 -10.87 4.84
CA ILE A 18 -11.45 -11.22 4.42
C ILE A 18 -11.70 -10.63 3.04
N PRO A 19 -12.27 -11.38 2.08
CA PRO A 19 -12.62 -10.83 0.78
C PRO A 19 -13.51 -9.61 0.90
N TRP A 20 -13.24 -8.56 0.12
CA TRP A 20 -13.98 -7.29 0.18
C TRP A 20 -15.49 -7.47 0.02
N ARG A 21 -15.91 -8.39 -0.85
CA ARG A 21 -17.33 -8.71 -1.05
C ARG A 21 -17.99 -9.24 0.23
N VAL A 22 -17.27 -10.02 1.03
CA VAL A 22 -17.78 -10.52 2.31
C VAL A 22 -17.89 -9.36 3.31
N LEU A 23 -16.88 -8.49 3.37
CA LEU A 23 -16.94 -7.27 4.19
C LEU A 23 -18.12 -6.37 3.81
N ASP A 24 -18.35 -6.16 2.51
CA ASP A 24 -19.48 -5.38 1.99
C ASP A 24 -20.83 -6.02 2.36
N CYS A 25 -20.94 -7.35 2.27
CA CYS A 25 -22.12 -8.07 2.75
C CYS A 25 -22.35 -7.91 4.25
N LEU A 26 -21.30 -8.10 5.07
CA LEU A 26 -21.38 -7.94 6.53
C LEU A 26 -21.78 -6.52 6.89
N PHE A 27 -21.14 -5.51 6.30
CA PHE A 27 -21.44 -4.10 6.50
C PHE A 27 -22.92 -3.79 6.21
N LYS A 28 -23.43 -4.25 5.06
CA LYS A 28 -24.85 -4.06 4.68
C LYS A 28 -25.84 -4.74 5.63
N LEU A 29 -25.45 -5.87 6.24
CA LEU A 29 -26.29 -6.61 7.19
C LEU A 29 -26.27 -6.00 8.60
N THR A 30 -25.16 -5.39 8.99
CA THR A 30 -25.01 -4.74 10.31
C THR A 30 -25.53 -3.31 10.33
N ARG A 31 -25.81 -2.73 9.16
CA ARG A 31 -26.27 -1.35 9.03
C ARG A 31 -27.71 -1.20 9.51
N GLU A 32 -27.96 -0.22 10.37
CA GLU A 32 -29.32 0.14 10.79
C GLU A 32 -29.98 0.97 9.67
N ASN A 33 -31.21 0.60 9.26
CA ASN A 33 -31.96 1.34 8.24
C ASN A 33 -32.73 2.51 8.89
N ASP A 34 -32.03 3.40 9.59
CA ASP A 34 -32.64 4.51 10.33
C ASP A 34 -32.82 5.79 9.48
N GLY A 35 -32.37 5.77 8.22
CA GLY A 35 -32.53 6.87 7.26
C GLY A 35 -31.47 7.98 7.39
N THR A 36 -30.40 7.74 8.15
CA THR A 36 -29.25 8.66 8.24
C THR A 36 -28.30 8.50 7.04
N ASP A 37 -27.60 9.60 6.70
CA ASP A 37 -26.59 9.65 5.64
C ASP A 37 -25.27 9.04 6.16
N GLU A 38 -25.26 7.72 6.33
CA GLU A 38 -24.13 6.98 6.89
C GLU A 38 -22.99 6.80 5.89
N PRO A 39 -21.72 6.82 6.37
CA PRO A 39 -20.57 6.58 5.52
C PRO A 39 -20.60 5.17 4.92
N SER A 40 -20.20 5.06 3.66
CA SER A 40 -19.98 3.78 3.00
C SER A 40 -18.86 2.97 3.67
N LEU A 41 -18.83 1.65 3.45
CA LEU A 41 -17.71 0.81 3.89
C LEU A 41 -16.35 1.36 3.42
N TYR A 42 -16.31 1.93 2.22
CA TYR A 42 -15.12 2.57 1.68
C TYR A 42 -14.68 3.76 2.54
N GLU A 43 -15.59 4.69 2.84
CA GLU A 43 -15.29 5.86 3.66
C GLU A 43 -14.91 5.47 5.09
N LEU A 44 -15.59 4.47 5.65
CA LEU A 44 -15.22 3.91 6.96
C LEU A 44 -13.82 3.30 6.94
N THR A 45 -13.50 2.49 5.94
CA THR A 45 -12.17 1.89 5.78
C THR A 45 -11.12 2.97 5.66
N LEU A 46 -11.38 3.98 4.82
CA LEU A 46 -10.44 5.07 4.61
C LEU A 46 -10.19 5.86 5.89
N ASN A 47 -11.25 6.26 6.60
CA ASN A 47 -11.15 7.01 7.84
C ASN A 47 -10.45 6.18 8.93
N TYR A 48 -10.77 4.88 9.02
CA TYR A 48 -10.19 4.00 10.02
C TYR A 48 -8.68 3.77 9.80
N PHE A 49 -8.24 3.70 8.54
CA PHE A 49 -6.85 3.48 8.18
C PHE A 49 -6.13 4.73 7.65
N GLU A 50 -6.67 5.94 7.86
CA GLU A 50 -6.14 7.20 7.29
C GLU A 50 -4.63 7.36 7.52
N TYR A 51 -4.19 6.96 8.71
CA TYR A 51 -2.80 6.97 9.11
C TYR A 51 -1.91 6.07 8.22
N TYR A 52 -2.40 4.89 7.84
CA TYR A 52 -1.68 3.90 7.01
C TYR A 52 -1.83 4.14 5.52
N THR A 53 -2.90 4.82 5.11
CA THR A 53 -3.04 5.32 3.75
C THR A 53 -2.21 6.59 3.53
N LEU A 54 -1.70 7.20 4.60
CA LEU A 54 -0.87 8.42 4.56
C LEU A 54 -1.57 9.57 3.82
N GLY A 55 -2.89 9.65 4.00
CA GLY A 55 -3.76 10.60 3.29
C GLY A 55 -3.88 10.35 1.78
N ARG A 56 -3.54 9.16 1.28
CA ARG A 56 -3.66 8.76 -0.14
C ARG A 56 -4.87 7.88 -0.35
N CYS A 57 -5.72 8.21 -1.33
CA CYS A 57 -6.97 7.48 -1.53
C CYS A 57 -7.46 7.54 -2.98
N PRO A 58 -8.02 6.42 -3.47
CA PRO A 58 -8.85 6.39 -4.66
C PRO A 58 -9.91 7.47 -4.67
N LYS A 59 -9.93 8.27 -5.74
CA LYS A 59 -10.94 9.32 -5.91
C LYS A 59 -12.34 8.77 -6.19
N LYS A 60 -12.50 7.47 -6.43
CA LYS A 60 -13.80 6.86 -6.75
C LYS A 60 -14.04 5.57 -5.97
N ILE A 61 -15.19 5.56 -5.29
CA ILE A 61 -15.70 4.51 -4.40
C ILE A 61 -15.87 3.16 -5.13
N GLU A 62 -16.20 3.19 -6.42
CA GLU A 62 -16.58 2.00 -7.19
C GLU A 62 -15.40 1.32 -7.93
N GLU A 63 -14.24 1.98 -8.04
CA GLU A 63 -13.14 1.54 -8.90
C GLU A 63 -12.02 0.81 -8.17
N THR A 64 -12.04 0.68 -6.84
CA THR A 64 -10.87 0.11 -6.15
C THR A 64 -10.60 -1.34 -6.56
N GLY A 65 -11.63 -2.09 -6.94
CA GLY A 65 -11.52 -3.53 -7.25
C GLY A 65 -10.74 -4.29 -6.17
N SER A 66 -10.79 -3.79 -4.92
CA SER A 66 -9.92 -4.27 -3.84
C SER A 66 -10.31 -5.69 -3.49
N LYS A 67 -9.31 -6.56 -3.36
CA LYS A 67 -9.55 -7.96 -3.00
C LYS A 67 -9.90 -8.08 -1.51
N HIS A 68 -9.25 -7.29 -0.66
CA HIS A 68 -9.41 -7.26 0.80
C HIS A 68 -8.78 -5.96 1.36
N LEU A 69 -8.76 -5.77 2.69
CA LEU A 69 -8.29 -4.54 3.34
C LEU A 69 -6.81 -4.25 3.08
N LEU A 70 -5.94 -5.26 3.13
CA LEU A 70 -4.50 -5.06 2.84
C LEU A 70 -4.26 -4.65 1.37
N ASP A 71 -5.01 -5.21 0.41
CA ASP A 71 -4.95 -4.80 -1.00
C ASP A 71 -5.46 -3.36 -1.19
N PHE A 72 -6.47 -2.97 -0.41
CA PHE A 72 -6.95 -1.59 -0.36
C PHE A 72 -5.86 -0.62 0.09
N ILE A 73 -5.16 -0.92 1.20
CA ILE A 73 -4.04 -0.09 1.69
C ILE A 73 -2.93 -0.03 0.65
N ARG A 74 -2.57 -1.16 0.03
CA ARG A 74 -1.58 -1.19 -1.06
C ARG A 74 -1.96 -0.24 -2.19
N LYS A 75 -3.20 -0.30 -2.67
CA LYS A 75 -3.70 0.57 -3.75
C LYS A 75 -3.62 2.04 -3.35
N CYS A 76 -4.06 2.39 -2.13
CA CYS A 76 -3.90 3.74 -1.58
C CYS A 76 -2.44 4.22 -1.67
N LEU A 77 -1.48 3.39 -1.29
CA LEU A 77 -0.05 3.74 -1.32
C LEU A 77 0.50 3.93 -2.74
N LEU A 78 0.02 3.13 -3.69
CA LEU A 78 0.40 3.21 -5.11
C LEU A 78 -0.27 4.39 -5.82
N GLU A 79 -1.40 4.89 -5.31
CA GLU A 79 -2.09 5.98 -5.97
C GLU A 79 -1.28 7.29 -5.99
N GLY A 80 -0.97 7.72 -7.22
CA GLY A 80 -0.17 8.90 -7.47
C GLY A 80 1.30 8.63 -7.72
N THR A 81 1.74 7.37 -7.80
CA THR A 81 2.92 7.01 -8.58
C THR A 81 2.55 7.19 -10.05
N LYS A 82 3.27 8.05 -10.78
CA LYS A 82 3.12 8.09 -12.22
C LYS A 82 3.68 6.78 -12.74
N GLU A 83 2.84 5.93 -13.31
CA GLU A 83 3.36 4.93 -14.23
C GLU A 83 3.94 5.71 -15.41
N ASP A 84 5.26 5.86 -15.46
CA ASP A 84 5.93 6.17 -16.71
C ASP A 84 5.92 4.89 -17.55
N SER A 85 4.73 4.49 -18.01
CA SER A 85 4.49 3.33 -18.87
C SER A 85 5.16 3.45 -20.25
N THR A 86 5.89 4.55 -20.51
CA THR A 86 6.54 4.86 -21.78
C THR A 86 7.90 4.21 -21.96
N ASN A 87 8.49 3.59 -20.93
CA ASN A 87 9.85 3.04 -20.99
C ASN A 87 9.97 1.56 -20.59
N ILE A 88 8.87 0.81 -20.46
CA ILE A 88 8.97 -0.64 -20.25
C ILE A 88 9.33 -1.29 -21.58
N HIS A 89 10.64 -1.50 -21.78
CA HIS A 89 11.10 -2.34 -22.87
C HIS A 89 10.60 -3.78 -22.61
N PRO A 90 9.89 -4.41 -23.55
CA PRO A 90 9.31 -5.75 -23.38
C PRO A 90 10.35 -6.87 -23.21
N ASP A 91 11.64 -6.53 -23.26
CA ASP A 91 12.80 -7.44 -23.20
C ASP A 91 13.75 -7.10 -22.03
N SER A 92 13.32 -6.26 -21.08
CA SER A 92 14.12 -6.02 -19.88
C SER A 92 14.00 -7.24 -18.98
N ASP A 93 15.01 -8.11 -19.01
CA ASP A 93 15.26 -9.06 -17.95
C ASP A 93 15.11 -8.31 -16.61
N TRP A 94 14.20 -8.77 -15.76
CA TRP A 94 14.01 -8.19 -14.43
C TRP A 94 15.29 -8.43 -13.63
N ALA A 95 16.23 -7.49 -13.70
CA ALA A 95 17.43 -7.52 -12.88
C ALA A 95 17.07 -6.97 -11.49
N PRO A 96 17.33 -7.72 -10.41
CA PRO A 96 17.14 -7.19 -9.07
C PRO A 96 18.01 -5.94 -8.89
N ILE A 97 17.45 -4.92 -8.23
CA ILE A 97 18.21 -3.72 -7.86
C ILE A 97 19.40 -4.17 -6.98
N PRO A 98 20.65 -3.76 -7.30
CA PRO A 98 21.83 -4.10 -6.49
C PRO A 98 21.66 -3.66 -5.03
N CYS A 99 22.36 -4.33 -4.11
CA CYS A 99 22.26 -3.97 -2.71
C CYS A 99 22.86 -2.58 -2.45
N VAL A 100 22.48 -1.95 -1.33
CA VAL A 100 22.98 -0.60 -0.97
C VAL A 100 24.51 -0.53 -0.97
N THR A 101 25.19 -1.59 -0.57
CA THR A 101 26.67 -1.64 -0.57
C THR A 101 27.25 -1.55 -1.98
N GLU A 102 26.69 -2.30 -2.93
CA GLU A 102 27.13 -2.28 -4.34
C GLU A 102 26.80 -0.94 -5.00
N LEU A 103 25.65 -0.35 -4.69
CA LEU A 103 25.27 0.98 -5.17
C LEU A 103 26.25 2.05 -4.68
N LEU A 104 26.64 2.01 -3.40
CA LEU A 104 27.65 2.94 -2.85
C LEU A 104 29.02 2.74 -3.52
N GLN A 105 29.43 1.49 -3.76
CA GLN A 105 30.69 1.18 -4.43
C GLN A 105 30.73 1.65 -5.89
N SER A 106 29.58 1.67 -6.58
CA SER A 106 29.47 2.21 -7.94
C SER A 106 29.37 3.74 -7.99
N GLY A 107 29.40 4.42 -6.83
CA GLY A 107 29.39 5.88 -6.72
C GLY A 107 28.00 6.51 -6.62
N VAL A 108 26.95 5.70 -6.43
CA VAL A 108 25.60 6.21 -6.17
C VAL A 108 25.58 6.93 -4.83
N LYS A 109 24.98 8.13 -4.83
CA LYS A 109 24.74 8.93 -3.62
C LYS A 109 23.28 8.82 -3.22
N PHE A 110 23.02 8.81 -1.92
CA PHE A 110 21.67 8.79 -1.38
C PHE A 110 21.31 10.15 -0.79
N GLN A 111 20.10 10.62 -1.09
CA GLN A 111 19.60 11.89 -0.57
C GLN A 111 18.16 11.72 -0.08
N ARG A 112 17.86 12.27 1.10
CA ARG A 112 16.49 12.37 1.60
C ARG A 112 15.72 13.41 0.79
N THR A 113 14.50 13.08 0.39
CA THR A 113 13.53 14.05 -0.16
C THR A 113 12.29 14.15 0.72
N ASN A 114 11.55 15.25 0.58
CA ASN A 114 10.22 15.45 1.17
C ASN A 114 9.11 15.20 0.14
N ASP A 115 9.43 14.49 -0.94
CA ASP A 115 8.46 14.09 -1.96
C ASP A 115 7.46 13.05 -1.41
N ARG A 116 6.50 12.64 -2.23
CA ARG A 116 5.51 11.60 -1.91
C ARG A 116 6.24 10.32 -1.47
N MET A 117 5.69 9.60 -0.49
CA MET A 117 6.40 8.54 0.25
C MET A 117 7.09 7.49 -0.62
N LEU A 118 6.49 7.08 -1.74
CA LEU A 118 7.03 6.03 -2.61
C LEU A 118 7.70 6.58 -3.88
N ASN A 119 7.86 7.90 -4.01
CA ASN A 119 8.49 8.51 -5.18
C ASN A 119 10.03 8.46 -5.07
N ILE A 120 10.60 7.32 -5.40
CA ILE A 120 12.06 7.15 -5.48
C ILE A 120 12.52 7.56 -6.88
N THR A 121 13.48 8.47 -6.97
CA THR A 121 14.06 8.89 -8.25
C THR A 121 15.55 8.66 -8.28
N PHE A 122 16.08 8.36 -9.47
CA PHE A 122 17.50 8.22 -9.71
C PHE A 122 17.91 9.14 -10.86
N GLU A 123 18.65 10.20 -10.53
CA GLU A 123 19.05 11.24 -11.48
C GLU A 123 20.51 11.61 -11.23
N ASN A 124 21.34 11.58 -12.27
CA ASN A 124 22.75 12.01 -12.22
C ASN A 124 23.57 11.33 -11.08
N GLY A 125 23.34 10.03 -10.86
CA GLY A 125 24.04 9.26 -9.82
C GLY A 125 23.54 9.50 -8.40
N VAL A 126 22.43 10.23 -8.22
CA VAL A 126 21.80 10.48 -6.92
C VAL A 126 20.46 9.76 -6.86
N MET A 127 20.33 8.83 -5.91
CA MET A 127 19.07 8.21 -5.53
C MET A 127 18.40 9.06 -4.45
N LYS A 128 17.28 9.70 -4.81
CA LYS A 128 16.46 10.48 -3.87
C LYS A 128 15.38 9.57 -3.29
N ILE A 129 15.38 9.42 -1.97
CA ILE A 129 14.45 8.54 -1.25
C ILE A 129 13.61 9.41 -0.29
N PRO A 130 12.27 9.36 -0.39
CA PRO A 130 11.40 10.03 0.56
C PRO A 130 11.57 9.45 1.97
N ALA A 131 11.41 10.27 2.98
CA ALA A 131 11.40 9.76 4.34
C ALA A 131 10.08 9.05 4.67
N ILE A 132 10.21 7.86 5.24
CA ILE A 132 9.08 7.08 5.74
C ILE A 132 9.15 7.11 7.26
N GLU A 133 8.07 7.54 7.91
CA GLU A 133 7.96 7.45 9.36
C GLU A 133 7.40 6.06 9.71
N VAL A 134 8.25 5.21 10.28
CA VAL A 134 7.85 3.88 10.73
C VAL A 134 7.59 3.95 12.22
N HIS A 135 6.33 4.07 12.60
CA HIS A 135 5.93 3.97 14.01
C HIS A 135 5.97 2.50 14.45
N GLU A 136 5.75 2.25 15.74
CA GLU A 136 5.93 0.94 16.40
C GLU A 136 5.41 -0.26 15.60
N ASN A 137 4.35 -0.08 14.81
CA ASN A 137 3.69 -1.15 14.05
C ASN A 137 3.72 -0.97 12.52
N GLY A 138 4.31 0.11 12.01
CA GLY A 138 4.49 0.30 10.56
C GLY A 138 5.35 -0.79 9.92
N GLY A 139 6.32 -1.33 10.68
CA GLY A 139 7.15 -2.44 10.22
C GLY A 139 6.38 -3.73 9.92
N SER A 140 5.28 -3.99 10.65
CA SER A 140 4.41 -5.14 10.39
C SER A 140 3.62 -4.95 9.09
N LEU A 141 3.05 -3.76 8.88
CA LEU A 141 2.34 -3.43 7.64
C LEU A 141 3.26 -3.62 6.42
N PHE A 142 4.44 -3.00 6.42
CA PHE A 142 5.36 -3.11 5.28
C PHE A 142 5.76 -4.56 5.01
N ARG A 143 5.97 -5.37 6.04
CA ARG A 143 6.25 -6.80 5.87
C ARG A 143 5.08 -7.54 5.22
N ASN A 144 3.86 -7.31 5.68
CA ASN A 144 2.67 -7.94 5.11
C ASN A 144 2.45 -7.50 3.65
N LEU A 145 2.67 -6.22 3.33
CA LEU A 145 2.62 -5.71 1.96
C LEU A 145 3.67 -6.37 1.07
N ILE A 146 4.93 -6.45 1.51
CA ILE A 146 6.01 -7.11 0.75
C ILE A 146 5.67 -8.59 0.49
N ILE A 147 5.19 -9.31 1.50
CA ILE A 147 4.80 -10.72 1.34
C ILE A 147 3.64 -10.85 0.35
N TYR A 148 2.65 -9.96 0.45
CA TYR A 148 1.50 -9.95 -0.46
C TYR A 148 1.95 -9.73 -1.90
N GLU A 149 2.79 -8.74 -2.17
CA GLU A 149 3.32 -8.46 -3.52
C GLU A 149 4.13 -9.64 -4.08
N GLN A 150 5.02 -10.21 -3.26
CA GLN A 150 5.80 -11.39 -3.64
C GLN A 150 4.94 -12.65 -3.88
N TYR A 151 3.73 -12.71 -3.31
CA TYR A 151 2.79 -13.80 -3.55
C TYR A 151 1.98 -13.57 -4.82
N GLU A 152 1.46 -12.35 -5.03
CA GLU A 152 0.74 -11.98 -6.26
C GLU A 152 1.60 -12.19 -7.50
N ASP A 153 2.87 -11.77 -7.46
CA ASP A 153 3.81 -11.94 -8.58
C ASP A 153 4.04 -13.42 -8.92
N ARG A 154 4.07 -14.31 -7.92
CA ARG A 154 4.31 -15.74 -8.14
C ARG A 154 3.12 -16.47 -8.75
N GLU A 155 1.91 -16.01 -8.52
CA GLU A 155 0.69 -16.61 -9.09
C GLU A 155 0.42 -16.14 -10.53
N GLN A 156 1.09 -15.09 -11.03
CA GLN A 156 1.02 -14.69 -12.45
C GLN A 156 1.84 -15.61 -13.38
N TYR A 157 2.69 -16.48 -12.83
CA TYR A 157 3.55 -17.42 -13.58
C TYR A 157 3.22 -18.90 -13.35
N ARG A 158 2.00 -19.18 -12.87
CA ARG A 158 1.44 -20.54 -12.74
C ARG A 158 0.29 -20.74 -13.71
#